data_AF-A0A346Y489-F1
#
_entry.id   AF-A0A346Y489-F1
#
_cell.length_a   1.000
_cell.length_b   1.000
_cell.length_c   1.000
_cell.angle_alpha   90.00
_cell.angle_beta   90.00
_cell.angle_gamma   90.00
#
_symmetry.space_group_name_H-M   'P 1'
#
loop_
_entity.id
_entity.type
_entity.pdbx_description
1 polymer ?
#
loop_
_entity_poly.entity_id
_entity_poly.type
_entity_poly.pdbx_seq_one_letter_code
_entity_poly.pdbx_strand_id
1 'polypeptide(L)'
;MIQEFFTTIPDVMRELWQFGDTWQGLFVTLGSIALTAAFTVGAMRTRDKYGWVSATLGCCAAFIAALWAFGILPSAWIYFLDGSKDTLTDQIVPSQIAFGDFVVMSNFYQVFRDSIVMVETFVAMGLFGAIALAVQKRYPRGLADGEEAREQSGGYK
;
A
#
# COMPACT_ATOMS: atom_id res chain seq x y z
N MET A 1 2.64 -4.41 -32.40
CA MET A 1 2.78 -4.83 -30.98
C MET A 1 3.87 -4.08 -30.21
N ILE A 2 5.18 -4.40 -30.32
CA ILE A 2 6.20 -3.70 -29.50
C ILE A 2 6.30 -2.20 -29.83
N GLN A 3 6.23 -1.83 -31.11
CA GLN A 3 6.33 -0.43 -31.54
C GLN A 3 5.10 0.39 -31.11
N GLU A 4 3.90 -0.20 -31.16
CA GLU A 4 2.64 0.41 -30.66
C GLU A 4 2.64 0.58 -29.14
N PHE A 5 3.25 -0.36 -28.42
CA PHE A 5 3.47 -0.26 -26.98
C PHE A 5 4.37 0.93 -26.63
N PHE A 6 5.50 1.12 -27.32
CA PHE A 6 6.38 2.26 -27.06
C PHE A 6 5.76 3.61 -27.47
N THR A 7 4.88 3.65 -28.47
CA THR A 7 4.18 4.88 -28.86
C THR A 7 3.07 5.28 -27.90
N THR A 8 2.54 4.35 -27.10
CA THR A 8 1.49 4.60 -26.11
C THR A 8 2.02 4.93 -24.72
N ILE A 9 3.31 4.70 -24.45
CA ILE A 9 3.96 5.09 -23.17
C ILE A 9 3.75 6.58 -22.83
N PRO A 10 3.91 7.55 -23.74
CA PRO A 10 3.68 8.96 -23.43
C PRO A 10 2.24 9.24 -22.98
N ASP A 11 1.27 8.58 -23.60
CA ASP A 11 -0.15 8.72 -23.26
C ASP A 11 -0.42 8.07 -21.90
N VAL A 12 0.12 6.88 -21.64
CA VAL A 12 0.05 6.21 -20.33
C VAL A 12 0.68 7.09 -19.23
N MET A 13 1.82 7.72 -19.49
CA MET A 13 2.48 8.61 -18.52
C MET A 13 1.70 9.91 -18.31
N ARG A 14 1.05 10.44 -19.35
CA ARG A 14 0.16 11.60 -19.26
C ARG A 14 -1.09 11.29 -18.44
N GLU A 15 -1.68 10.13 -18.66
CA GLU A 15 -2.83 9.62 -17.89
C GLU A 15 -2.43 9.40 -16.42
N LEU A 16 -1.26 8.82 -16.15
CA LEU A 16 -0.71 8.71 -14.79
C LEU A 16 -0.47 10.08 -14.13
N TRP A 17 -0.05 11.08 -14.91
CA TRP A 17 0.15 12.44 -14.41
C TRP A 17 -1.17 13.19 -14.13
N GLN A 18 -2.18 13.02 -14.99
CA GLN A 18 -3.52 13.56 -14.76
C GLN A 18 -4.23 12.85 -13.61
N PHE A 19 -4.00 11.55 -13.47
CA PHE A 19 -4.49 10.73 -12.38
C PHE A 19 -4.03 11.25 -11.00
N GLY A 20 -2.80 11.77 -10.90
CA GLY A 20 -2.29 12.42 -9.68
C GLY A 20 -2.89 13.80 -9.37
N ASP A 21 -3.97 14.20 -10.04
CA ASP A 21 -4.54 15.56 -10.01
C ASP A 21 -3.46 16.65 -10.11
N THR A 22 -2.47 16.36 -10.97
CA THR A 22 -1.29 17.18 -11.25
C THR A 22 -0.49 17.54 -9.98
N TRP A 23 -0.78 18.69 -9.38
CA TRP A 23 -0.06 19.23 -8.23
C TRP A 23 -0.69 18.84 -6.90
N GLN A 24 -2.01 18.62 -6.88
CA GLN A 24 -2.71 18.32 -5.63
C GLN A 24 -2.29 16.95 -5.09
N GLY A 25 -2.28 15.92 -5.93
CA GLY A 25 -1.80 14.59 -5.54
C GLY A 25 -0.32 14.59 -5.17
N LEU A 26 0.51 15.40 -5.84
CA LEU A 26 1.92 15.57 -5.44
C LEU A 26 2.04 16.16 -4.03
N PHE A 27 1.29 17.23 -3.73
CA PHE A 27 1.30 17.83 -2.39
C PHE A 27 0.75 16.89 -1.32
N VAL A 28 -0.30 16.13 -1.62
CA VAL A 28 -0.85 15.12 -0.71
C VAL A 28 0.17 14.00 -0.46
N THR A 29 0.88 13.56 -1.50
CA THR A 29 1.92 12.52 -1.40
C THR A 29 3.09 13.01 -0.55
N LEU A 30 3.67 14.16 -0.90
CA LEU A 30 4.79 14.75 -0.17
C LEU A 30 4.40 15.11 1.27
N GLY A 31 3.21 15.66 1.47
CA GLY A 31 2.66 15.97 2.78
C GLY A 31 2.48 14.72 3.64
N SER A 32 1.97 13.63 3.06
CA SER A 32 1.82 12.34 3.75
C SER A 32 3.17 11.74 4.15
N ILE A 33 4.17 11.81 3.27
CA ILE A 33 5.54 11.36 3.56
C ILE A 33 6.14 12.19 4.71
N ALA A 34 6.04 13.52 4.62
CA ALA A 34 6.56 14.43 5.64
C ALA A 34 5.88 14.19 7.00
N LEU A 35 4.56 14.00 7.01
CA LEU A 35 3.78 13.75 8.22
C LEU A 35 4.14 12.39 8.84
N THR A 36 4.27 11.35 8.02
CA THR A 36 4.70 10.01 8.47
C THR A 36 6.11 10.05 9.06
N ALA A 37 7.04 10.76 8.41
CA ALA A 37 8.39 10.96 8.91
C ALA A 37 8.39 11.74 10.23
N ALA A 38 7.60 12.80 10.35
CA ALA A 38 7.48 13.59 11.57
C ALA A 38 6.96 12.75 12.74
N PHE A 39 5.93 11.93 12.52
CA PHE A 39 5.41 11.01 13.54
C PHE A 39 6.41 9.93 13.91
N THR A 40 7.14 9.38 12.95
CA THR A 40 8.17 8.35 13.21
C THR A 40 9.32 8.93 14.05
N VAL A 41 9.83 10.10 13.68
CA VAL A 41 10.88 10.80 14.43
C VAL A 41 10.40 11.20 15.82
N GLY A 42 9.16 11.69 15.93
CA GLY A 42 8.52 12.01 17.20
C GLY A 42 8.41 10.78 18.11
N ALA A 43 8.01 9.64 17.56
CA ALA A 43 7.95 8.39 18.30
C ALA A 43 9.34 7.99 18.82
N MET A 44 10.36 8.02 17.95
CA MET A 44 11.74 7.70 18.35
C MET A 44 12.27 8.61 19.48
N ARG A 45 11.95 9.91 19.45
CA ARG A 45 12.43 10.86 20.47
C ARG A 45 11.69 10.78 21.80
N THR A 46 10.41 10.43 21.78
CA THR A 46 9.57 10.36 22.98
C THR A 46 9.59 9.00 23.65
N ARG A 47 10.12 7.98 22.96
CA ARG A 47 10.21 6.59 23.41
C ARG A 47 10.68 6.41 24.85
N ASP A 48 11.81 7.01 25.22
CA ASP A 48 12.47 6.73 26.50
C ASP A 48 11.86 7.50 27.68
N LYS A 49 11.12 8.59 27.40
CA LYS A 49 10.56 9.47 28.44
C LYS A 49 9.04 9.34 28.59
N TYR A 50 8.36 9.04 27.49
CA TYR A 50 6.91 9.02 27.40
C TYR A 50 6.47 7.89 26.45
N GLY A 51 6.56 6.64 26.93
CA GLY A 51 6.27 5.46 26.11
C GLY A 51 4.89 5.48 25.46
N TRP A 52 3.87 5.99 26.16
CA TRP A 52 2.51 6.14 25.62
C TRP A 52 2.45 7.14 24.45
N VAL A 53 3.17 8.27 24.53
CA VAL A 53 3.25 9.27 23.45
C VAL A 53 3.93 8.65 22.24
N SER A 54 5.04 7.94 22.45
CA SER A 54 5.73 7.24 21.37
C SER A 54 4.84 6.20 20.69
N ALA A 55 4.03 5.47 21.45
CA ALA A 55 3.08 4.50 20.91
C ALA A 55 2.01 5.19 20.06
N THR A 56 1.42 6.29 20.54
CA THR A 56 0.43 7.06 19.79
C THR A 56 1.00 7.60 18.48
N LEU A 57 2.19 8.22 18.50
CA LEU A 57 2.85 8.74 17.31
C LEU A 57 3.19 7.63 16.32
N GLY A 58 3.66 6.48 16.81
CA GLY A 58 3.90 5.29 15.99
C GLY A 58 2.61 4.77 15.34
N CYS A 59 1.50 4.72 16.07
CA CYS A 59 0.19 4.36 15.54
C CYS A 59 -0.30 5.36 14.48
N CYS A 60 -0.10 6.67 14.67
CA CYS A 60 -0.45 7.67 13.66
C CYS A 60 0.35 7.47 12.36
N ALA A 61 1.66 7.20 12.45
CA ALA A 61 2.48 6.90 11.28
C ALA A 61 2.02 5.61 10.57
N ALA A 62 1.75 4.54 11.34
CA ALA A 62 1.25 3.28 10.80
C ALA A 62 -0.14 3.44 10.16
N PHE A 63 -1.00 4.28 10.74
CA PHE A 63 -2.32 4.59 10.19
C PHE A 63 -2.23 5.30 8.84
N ILE A 64 -1.36 6.30 8.70
CA ILE A 64 -1.13 6.97 7.41
C ILE A 64 -0.62 5.97 6.37
N ALA A 65 0.35 5.14 6.74
CA ALA A 65 0.86 4.09 5.84
C ALA A 65 -0.24 3.10 5.41
N ALA A 66 -1.12 2.71 6.34
CA ALA A 66 -2.24 1.82 6.05
C ALA A 66 -3.27 2.49 5.12
N LEU A 67 -3.55 3.78 5.33
CA LEU A 67 -4.45 4.56 4.47
C LEU A 67 -3.93 4.62 3.03
N TRP A 68 -2.61 4.74 2.85
CA TRP A 68 -1.98 4.65 1.54
C TRP A 68 -2.08 3.24 0.94
N ALA A 69 -1.67 2.22 1.68
CA ALA A 69 -1.59 0.84 1.19
C ALA A 69 -2.95 0.20 0.88
N PHE A 70 -4.00 0.55 1.62
CA PHE A 70 -5.32 -0.08 1.49
C PHE A 70 -6.40 0.85 0.93
N GLY A 71 -6.16 2.16 0.92
CA GLY A 71 -7.12 3.15 0.43
C GLY A 71 -6.64 3.79 -0.85
N ILE A 72 -5.61 4.63 -0.75
CA ILE A 72 -5.18 5.50 -1.85
C ILE A 72 -4.64 4.70 -3.03
N LEU A 73 -3.70 3.78 -2.82
CA LEU A 73 -3.07 3.05 -3.93
C LEU A 73 -4.04 2.10 -4.68
N PRO A 74 -4.87 1.29 -4.00
CA PRO A 74 -5.89 0.49 -4.70
C PRO A 74 -6.88 1.33 -5.48
N SER A 75 -7.35 2.43 -4.87
CA SER A 75 -8.30 3.35 -5.52
C SER A 75 -7.65 4.04 -6.71
N ALA A 76 -6.38 4.40 -6.58
CA ALA A 76 -5.59 5.00 -7.63
C ALA A 76 -5.49 4.10 -8.86
N TRP A 77 -5.16 2.84 -8.64
CA TRP A 77 -5.10 1.84 -9.69
C TRP A 77 -6.45 1.66 -10.40
N ILE A 78 -7.53 1.55 -9.63
CA ILE A 78 -8.89 1.42 -10.16
C ILE A 78 -9.26 2.62 -11.03
N TYR A 79 -9.06 3.85 -10.54
CA TYR A 79 -9.40 5.05 -11.29
C TYR A 79 -8.54 5.23 -12.53
N PHE A 80 -7.25 4.87 -12.46
CA PHE A 80 -6.37 4.86 -13.63
C PHE A 80 -6.90 3.91 -14.70
N LEU A 81 -7.22 2.66 -14.35
CA LEU A 81 -7.74 1.70 -15.32
C LEU A 81 -9.13 2.06 -15.83
N ASP A 82 -9.98 2.69 -15.04
CA ASP A 82 -11.30 3.14 -15.51
C ASP A 82 -11.18 4.37 -16.41
N GLY A 83 -10.29 5.32 -16.09
CA GLY A 83 -10.04 6.52 -16.89
C GLY A 83 -9.34 6.24 -18.21
N SER A 84 -8.38 5.32 -18.22
CA SER A 84 -7.62 4.94 -19.41
C SER A 84 -8.19 3.73 -20.14
N LYS A 85 -9.41 3.30 -19.81
CA LYS A 85 -10.02 2.08 -20.37
C LYS A 85 -10.04 2.07 -21.89
N ASP A 86 -10.42 3.18 -22.52
CA ASP A 86 -10.51 3.29 -23.98
C ASP A 86 -9.15 3.19 -24.68
N THR A 87 -8.06 3.53 -23.96
CA THR A 87 -6.69 3.48 -24.48
C THR A 87 -6.04 2.12 -24.19
N LEU A 88 -6.30 1.53 -23.02
CA LEU A 88 -5.65 0.30 -22.55
C LEU A 88 -6.31 -0.98 -23.06
N THR A 89 -7.62 -0.95 -23.31
CA THR A 89 -8.40 -2.11 -23.75
C THR A 89 -7.96 -2.52 -25.16
N ASP A 90 -7.67 -3.80 -25.34
CA ASP A 90 -7.24 -4.46 -26.59
C ASP A 90 -5.90 -3.98 -27.18
N GLN A 91 -5.29 -2.90 -26.66
CA GLN A 91 -3.93 -2.49 -26.99
C GLN A 91 -2.88 -3.08 -26.04
N ILE A 92 -3.15 -3.05 -24.72
CA ILE A 92 -2.22 -3.51 -23.68
C ILE A 92 -2.86 -4.63 -22.85
N VAL A 93 -4.15 -4.48 -22.50
CA VAL A 93 -4.90 -5.48 -21.74
C VAL A 93 -6.06 -5.97 -22.60
N PRO A 94 -6.11 -7.27 -22.95
CA PRO A 94 -7.22 -7.82 -23.71
C PRO A 94 -8.56 -7.58 -23.00
N SER A 95 -9.59 -7.18 -23.73
CA SER A 95 -10.96 -7.14 -23.20
C SER A 95 -11.46 -8.53 -22.86
N GLN A 96 -11.07 -9.52 -23.67
CA GLN A 96 -11.48 -10.91 -23.55
C GLN A 96 -10.33 -11.88 -23.87
N ILE A 97 -10.42 -13.08 -23.32
CA ILE A 97 -9.61 -14.24 -23.72
C ILE A 97 -10.50 -15.16 -24.52
N ALA A 98 -10.18 -15.34 -25.80
CA ALA A 98 -10.87 -16.27 -26.70
C ALA A 98 -9.88 -17.12 -27.49
N PHE A 99 -10.26 -18.37 -27.77
CA PHE A 99 -9.53 -19.28 -28.67
C PHE A 99 -10.43 -19.58 -29.88
N GLY A 100 -10.24 -18.84 -30.97
CA GLY A 100 -11.17 -18.87 -32.11
C GLY A 100 -12.54 -18.30 -31.71
N ASP A 101 -13.61 -19.03 -31.99
CA ASP A 101 -14.98 -18.64 -31.61
C ASP A 101 -15.32 -18.96 -30.13
N PHE A 102 -14.43 -19.63 -29.41
CA PHE A 102 -14.66 -20.00 -28.01
C PHE A 102 -14.17 -18.89 -27.06
N VAL A 103 -15.12 -18.18 -26.43
CA VAL A 103 -14.83 -17.16 -25.43
C VAL A 103 -14.63 -17.82 -24.06
N VAL A 104 -13.39 -17.81 -23.57
CA VAL A 104 -13.02 -18.34 -22.25
C VAL A 104 -13.38 -17.34 -21.14
N MET A 105 -13.16 -16.05 -21.40
CA MET A 105 -13.45 -14.99 -20.45
C MET A 105 -13.75 -13.69 -21.18
N SER A 106 -14.96 -13.16 -21.03
CA SER A 106 -15.41 -11.92 -21.68
C SER A 106 -15.14 -10.66 -20.85
N ASN A 107 -14.71 -10.81 -19.60
CA ASN A 107 -14.47 -9.71 -18.65
C ASN A 107 -13.01 -9.66 -18.15
N PHE A 108 -12.06 -10.09 -18.98
CA PHE A 108 -10.65 -10.23 -18.56
C PHE A 108 -10.07 -8.90 -18.06
N TYR A 109 -10.45 -7.77 -18.66
CA TYR A 109 -10.02 -6.44 -18.20
C TYR A 109 -10.39 -6.16 -16.74
N GLN A 110 -11.63 -6.51 -16.33
CA GLN A 110 -12.09 -6.32 -14.94
C GLN A 110 -11.37 -7.29 -13.99
N VAL A 111 -11.20 -8.54 -14.41
CA VAL A 111 -10.48 -9.54 -13.62
C VAL A 111 -9.01 -9.12 -13.41
N PHE A 112 -8.36 -8.59 -14.45
CA PHE A 112 -7.00 -8.07 -14.37
C PHE A 112 -6.92 -6.89 -13.39
N ARG A 113 -7.81 -5.89 -13.56
CA ARG A 113 -7.94 -4.74 -12.65
C ARG A 113 -7.99 -5.17 -11.19
N ASP A 114 -8.91 -6.07 -10.87
CA ASP A 114 -9.17 -6.48 -9.49
C ASP A 114 -8.09 -7.43 -8.94
N SER A 115 -7.46 -8.24 -9.81
CA SER A 115 -6.37 -9.13 -9.41
C SER A 115 -5.16 -8.38 -8.85
N ILE A 116 -4.84 -7.21 -9.41
CA ILE A 116 -3.72 -6.38 -8.94
C ILE A 116 -4.02 -5.81 -7.55
N VAL A 117 -5.25 -5.35 -7.31
CA VAL A 117 -5.67 -4.88 -5.98
C VAL A 117 -5.59 -6.01 -4.95
N MET A 118 -5.98 -7.23 -5.32
CA MET A 118 -5.81 -8.39 -4.44
C MET A 118 -4.33 -8.64 -4.11
N VAL A 119 -3.45 -8.68 -5.12
CA VAL A 119 -2.01 -8.91 -4.93
C VAL A 119 -1.41 -7.82 -4.04
N GLU A 120 -1.75 -6.55 -4.30
CA GLU A 120 -1.33 -5.42 -3.50
C GLU A 120 -1.74 -5.58 -2.03
N THR A 121 -3.00 -5.97 -1.79
CA THR A 121 -3.51 -6.21 -0.43
C THR A 121 -2.71 -7.31 0.28
N PHE A 122 -2.42 -8.43 -0.40
CA PHE A 122 -1.61 -9.50 0.16
C PHE A 122 -0.18 -9.05 0.51
N VAL A 123 0.45 -8.30 -0.40
CA VAL A 123 1.80 -7.75 -0.19
C VAL A 123 1.80 -6.76 0.98
N ALA A 124 0.84 -5.85 1.03
CA ALA A 124 0.70 -4.87 2.09
C ALA A 124 0.52 -5.57 3.45
N MET A 125 -0.41 -6.53 3.56
CA MET A 125 -0.61 -7.30 4.79
C MET A 125 0.66 -8.04 5.23
N GLY A 126 1.34 -8.70 4.29
CA GLY A 126 2.61 -9.39 4.55
C GLY A 126 3.70 -8.45 5.06
N LEU A 127 3.84 -7.27 4.45
CA LEU A 127 4.82 -6.26 4.83
C LEU A 127 4.51 -5.67 6.21
N PHE A 128 3.26 -5.31 6.48
CA PHE A 128 2.84 -4.82 7.80
C PHE A 128 3.11 -5.86 8.89
N GLY A 129 2.78 -7.13 8.64
CA GLY A 129 3.09 -8.23 9.55
C GLY A 129 4.59 -8.38 9.80
N ALA A 130 5.40 -8.38 8.75
CA ALA A 130 6.86 -8.50 8.85
C ALA A 130 7.48 -7.32 9.62
N ILE A 131 7.01 -6.08 9.38
CA ILE A 131 7.46 -4.89 10.10
C ILE A 131 7.06 -4.98 11.56
N ALA A 132 5.82 -5.37 11.87
CA ALA A 132 5.37 -5.54 13.25
C ALA A 132 6.24 -6.57 14.00
N LEU A 133 6.54 -7.71 13.38
CA LEU A 133 7.43 -8.72 13.95
C LEU A 133 8.87 -8.20 14.13
N ALA A 134 9.39 -7.45 13.16
CA ALA A 134 10.72 -6.86 13.23
C ALA A 134 10.82 -5.82 14.37
N VAL A 135 9.78 -4.99 14.53
CA VAL A 135 9.67 -4.01 15.62
C VAL A 135 9.57 -4.72 16.97
N GLN A 136 8.75 -5.76 17.09
CA GLN A 136 8.65 -6.56 18.32
C GLN A 136 9.98 -7.24 18.66
N LYS A 137 10.70 -7.78 17.67
CA LYS A 137 12.01 -8.41 17.87
C LYS A 137 13.08 -7.39 18.30
N ARG A 138 13.03 -6.18 17.75
CA ARG A 138 13.95 -5.09 18.11
C ARG A 138 13.64 -4.49 19.47
N TYR A 139 12.38 -4.51 19.87
CA TYR A 139 11.87 -3.93 21.10
C TYR A 139 11.00 -4.93 21.86
N PRO A 140 11.58 -6.04 22.33
CA PRO A 140 10.85 -7.02 23.13
C PRO A 140 10.37 -6.34 24.41
N ARG A 141 9.10 -6.60 24.78
CA ARG A 141 8.40 -6.02 25.94
C ARG A 141 9.36 -5.74 27.12
N GLY A 142 9.63 -4.46 27.39
CA GLY A 142 9.67 -4.00 28.77
C GLY A 142 8.21 -3.94 29.21
N LEU A 143 7.87 -4.55 30.34
CA LEU A 143 6.55 -4.41 30.94
C LEU A 143 6.17 -2.93 31.04
N ALA A 144 4.88 -2.62 31.05
CA ALA A 144 4.46 -1.26 31.35
C ALA A 144 5.04 -0.83 32.71
N ASP A 145 5.38 0.45 32.89
CA ASP A 145 5.86 0.95 34.19
C ASP A 145 4.82 0.61 35.27
N GLY A 146 5.16 -0.35 36.15
CA GLY A 146 4.28 -0.87 37.21
C GLY A 146 3.66 -2.26 36.96
N GLU A 147 3.87 -2.90 35.81
CA GLU A 147 3.55 -4.32 35.61
C GLU A 147 4.74 -5.19 36.06
N GLU A 148 4.54 -5.99 37.11
CA GLU A 148 5.48 -7.06 37.45
C GLU A 148 5.48 -8.10 36.33
N ALA A 149 6.67 -8.63 36.01
CA ALA A 149 6.79 -9.75 35.09
C ALA A 149 5.94 -10.89 35.63
N ARG A 150 4.78 -11.15 35.00
CA ARG A 150 3.98 -12.34 35.33
C ARG A 150 4.92 -13.53 35.30
N GLU A 151 4.94 -14.31 36.38
CA GLU A 151 5.67 -15.58 36.43
C GLU A 151 5.43 -16.31 35.12
N GLN A 152 6.53 -16.64 34.43
CA GLN A 152 6.47 -17.43 33.21
C GLN A 152 5.78 -18.74 33.54
N SER A 153 4.49 -18.84 33.25
CA SER A 153 3.76 -20.09 33.34
C SER A 153 4.22 -20.99 32.19
N GLY A 154 5.31 -21.72 32.40
CA GLY A 154 5.78 -22.74 31.46
C GLY A 154 7.28 -22.95 31.47
N GLY A 155 7.76 -23.73 32.44
CA GLY A 155 9.14 -24.22 32.45
C GLY A 155 9.49 -24.94 33.74
N TYR A 156 8.83 -26.08 34.03
CA TYR A 156 9.42 -27.06 34.93
C TYR A 156 10.74 -27.55 34.29
N LYS A 157 11.81 -27.58 35.09
CA LYS A 157 13.08 -28.23 34.74
C LYS A 157 12.87 -29.71 34.42
#